data_AF-A0A0C1R7A6-F1
#
_entry.id   AF-A0A0C1R7A6-F1
#
_cell.length_a   1.000
_cell.length_b   1.000
_cell.length_c   1.000
_cell.angle_alpha   90.00
_cell.angle_beta   90.00
_cell.angle_gamma   90.00
#
_symmetry.space_group_name_H-M   'P 1'
#
loop_
_entity.id
_entity.type
_entity.pdbx_description
1 polymer ?
#
loop_
_entity_poly.entity_id
_entity_poly.type
_entity_poly.pdbx_seq_one_letter_code
_entity_poly.pdbx_strand_id
1 'polypeptide(L)'
;MESTEPKSGETLEIEDRIELLSEQVETLKQLLYYREVELQEIRHELHNTNMDLCAAINSPWLSLDEAKELAKQLLVSKKSSHEILAELLGTICNLALEPLDLEDREISNFIKASINKPVNCSLTINYQGSLTDMIAVRKKAAETRAKSKMLREQSRKIQAQSRQLKAQFIEQGIKFVSSQASFTARQRNFRRRRKLKKNYRAD
;
A
#
# COMPACT_ATOMS: atom_id res chain seq x y z
N MET A 1 3.55 -0.55 54.30
CA MET A 1 3.71 -1.03 52.91
C MET A 1 2.67 -0.30 52.08
N GLU A 2 3.13 0.65 51.29
CA GLU A 2 2.31 1.60 50.54
C GLU A 2 1.77 0.86 49.31
N SER A 3 0.46 0.62 49.29
CA SER A 3 -0.21 -0.08 48.19
C SER A 3 -0.39 0.91 47.04
N THR A 4 0.53 0.89 46.09
CA THR A 4 0.40 1.57 44.79
C THR A 4 -0.60 0.81 43.92
N GLU A 5 -1.89 0.87 44.29
CA GLU A 5 -2.95 0.57 43.35
C GLU A 5 -2.96 1.68 42.29
N PRO A 6 -2.75 1.36 40.99
CA PRO A 6 -2.84 2.38 39.97
C PRO A 6 -4.27 2.94 39.96
N LYS A 7 -4.38 4.27 39.95
CA LYS A 7 -5.68 4.94 39.81
C LYS A 7 -6.33 4.38 38.55
N SER A 8 -7.56 3.85 38.63
CA SER A 8 -8.20 3.11 37.53
C SER A 8 -8.24 3.82 36.17
N GLY A 9 -8.04 5.15 36.15
CA GLY A 9 -7.86 5.93 34.92
C GLY A 9 -6.50 5.74 34.22
N GLU A 10 -5.40 5.54 34.96
CA GLU A 10 -4.05 5.33 34.41
C GLU A 10 -3.93 3.95 33.74
N THR A 11 -4.53 2.92 34.32
CA THR A 11 -4.59 1.57 33.72
C THR A 11 -5.37 1.56 32.40
N LEU A 12 -6.47 2.31 32.32
CA LEU A 12 -7.28 2.41 31.09
C LEU A 12 -6.54 3.15 29.96
N GLU A 13 -5.77 4.20 30.28
CA GLU A 13 -4.96 4.90 29.27
C GLU A 13 -3.81 4.05 28.72
N ILE A 14 -3.24 3.18 29.56
CA ILE A 14 -2.22 2.23 29.15
C ILE A 14 -2.83 1.16 28.23
N GLU A 15 -3.99 0.61 28.57
CA GLU A 15 -4.70 -0.38 27.76
C GLU A 15 -5.05 0.16 26.36
N ASP A 16 -5.62 1.36 26.25
CA ASP A 16 -5.92 2.00 24.96
C ASP A 16 -4.65 2.19 24.10
N ARG A 17 -3.53 2.51 24.74
CA ARG A 17 -2.26 2.73 24.06
C ARG A 17 -1.66 1.42 23.58
N ILE A 18 -1.80 0.35 24.35
CA ILE A 18 -1.41 -1.00 23.95
C ILE A 18 -2.27 -1.47 22.78
N GLU A 19 -3.57 -1.24 22.81
CA GLU A 19 -4.49 -1.58 21.71
C GLU A 19 -4.09 -0.82 20.42
N LEU A 20 -3.87 0.49 20.53
CA LEU A 20 -3.42 1.31 19.40
C LEU A 20 -2.08 0.82 18.81
N LEU A 21 -1.10 0.52 19.67
CA LEU A 21 0.20 0.02 19.23
C LEU A 21 0.07 -1.35 18.57
N SER A 22 -0.77 -2.23 19.11
CA SER A 22 -1.03 -3.56 18.55
C SER A 22 -1.64 -3.45 17.15
N GLU A 23 -2.63 -2.59 16.96
CA GLU A 23 -3.22 -2.33 15.65
C GLU A 23 -2.23 -1.71 14.65
N GLN A 24 -1.36 -0.80 15.12
CA GLN A 24 -0.29 -0.23 14.28
C GLN A 24 0.70 -1.29 13.83
N VAL A 25 1.13 -2.15 14.74
CA VAL A 25 2.02 -3.29 14.44
C VAL A 25 1.37 -4.21 13.41
N GLU A 26 0.09 -4.53 13.56
CA GLU A 26 -0.62 -5.41 12.62
C GLU A 26 -0.76 -4.77 11.24
N THR A 27 -1.05 -3.47 11.18
CA THR A 27 -1.09 -2.73 9.91
C THR A 27 0.28 -2.73 9.22
N LEU A 28 1.37 -2.56 9.99
CA LEU A 28 2.73 -2.57 9.46
C LEU A 28 3.15 -3.95 8.98
N LYS A 29 2.79 -5.03 9.69
CA LYS A 29 3.01 -6.41 9.25
C LYS A 29 2.35 -6.69 7.90
N GLN A 30 1.08 -6.30 7.75
CA GLN A 30 0.38 -6.45 6.49
C GLN A 30 1.06 -5.67 5.37
N LEU A 31 1.48 -4.42 5.63
CA LEU A 31 2.20 -3.62 4.64
C LEU A 31 3.53 -4.27 4.24
N LEU A 32 4.28 -4.80 5.20
CA LEU A 32 5.55 -5.48 4.97
C LEU A 32 5.34 -6.72 4.10
N TYR A 33 4.35 -7.56 4.42
CA TYR A 33 3.98 -8.72 3.61
C TYR A 33 3.69 -8.34 2.16
N TYR A 34 2.88 -7.30 1.92
CA TYR A 34 2.61 -6.84 0.55
C TYR A 34 3.87 -6.38 -0.19
N ARG A 35 4.79 -5.71 0.50
CA ARG A 35 6.05 -5.27 -0.08
C ARG A 35 6.99 -6.43 -0.39
N GLU A 36 7.00 -7.48 0.44
CA GLU A 36 7.78 -8.68 0.17
C GLU A 36 7.27 -9.42 -1.06
N VAL A 37 5.95 -9.57 -1.21
CA VAL A 37 5.35 -10.16 -2.40
C VAL A 37 5.74 -9.34 -3.65
N GLU A 38 5.61 -8.02 -3.61
CA GLU A 38 5.99 -7.13 -4.72
C GLU A 38 7.48 -7.25 -5.09
N LEU A 39 8.37 -7.33 -4.10
CA LEU A 39 9.79 -7.55 -4.35
C LEU A 39 10.07 -8.91 -4.98
N GLN A 40 9.35 -9.96 -4.58
CA GLN A 40 9.50 -11.29 -5.14
C GLN A 40 9.06 -11.34 -6.61
N GLU A 41 7.96 -10.68 -6.95
CA GLU A 41 7.48 -10.54 -8.33
C GLU A 41 8.50 -9.80 -9.20
N ILE A 42 9.00 -8.65 -8.75
CA ILE A 42 10.01 -7.86 -9.49
C ILE A 42 11.29 -8.67 -9.68
N ARG A 43 11.73 -9.42 -8.66
CA ARG A 43 12.90 -10.30 -8.76
C ARG A 43 12.69 -11.39 -9.81
N HIS A 44 11.49 -11.97 -9.88
CA HIS A 44 11.18 -12.98 -10.87
C HIS A 44 11.16 -12.40 -12.29
N GLU A 45 10.55 -11.23 -12.48
CA GLU A 45 10.55 -10.52 -13.77
C GLU A 45 11.97 -10.17 -14.22
N LEU A 46 12.80 -9.65 -13.30
CA LEU A 46 14.19 -9.35 -13.59
C LEU A 46 14.99 -10.60 -13.96
N HIS A 47 14.73 -11.73 -13.28
CA HIS A 47 15.38 -12.99 -13.59
C HIS A 47 15.01 -13.49 -15.00
N ASN A 48 13.73 -13.47 -15.34
CA ASN A 48 13.24 -13.92 -16.64
C ASN A 48 13.77 -13.03 -17.77
N THR A 49 13.68 -11.71 -17.62
CA THR A 49 14.21 -10.75 -18.61
C THR A 49 15.71 -10.91 -18.81
N ASN A 50 16.47 -11.17 -17.74
CA ASN A 50 17.89 -11.44 -17.84
C ASN A 50 18.17 -12.77 -18.56
N MET A 51 17.37 -13.82 -18.30
CA MET A 51 17.47 -15.06 -19.06
C MET A 51 17.19 -14.85 -20.55
N ASP A 52 16.17 -14.08 -20.90
CA ASP A 52 15.82 -13.75 -22.28
C ASP A 52 16.95 -12.96 -22.97
N LEU A 53 17.54 -11.99 -22.27
CA LEU A 53 18.70 -11.23 -22.77
C LEU A 53 19.92 -12.12 -22.96
N CYS A 54 20.22 -13.00 -22.00
CA CYS A 54 21.30 -13.97 -22.15
C CYS A 54 21.04 -14.92 -23.32
N ALA A 55 19.82 -15.38 -23.52
CA ALA A 55 19.47 -16.23 -24.67
C ALA A 55 19.63 -15.47 -26.00
N ALA A 56 19.24 -14.20 -26.06
CA ALA A 56 19.41 -13.36 -27.24
C ALA A 56 20.89 -13.10 -27.56
N ILE A 57 21.70 -12.78 -26.54
CA ILE A 57 23.15 -12.55 -26.71
C ILE A 57 23.89 -13.83 -27.10
N ASN A 58 23.53 -14.96 -26.49
CA ASN A 58 24.17 -16.26 -26.74
C ASN A 58 23.54 -17.02 -27.93
N SER A 59 22.59 -16.41 -28.63
CA SER A 59 22.08 -16.92 -29.90
C SER A 59 23.26 -17.06 -30.89
N PRO A 60 23.24 -18.01 -31.84
CA PRO A 60 24.34 -18.18 -32.79
C PRO A 60 24.36 -17.03 -33.81
N TRP A 61 24.93 -15.88 -33.45
CA TRP A 61 25.22 -14.79 -34.38
C TRP A 61 26.42 -15.18 -35.24
N LEU A 62 26.40 -14.80 -36.52
CA LEU A 62 27.61 -14.83 -37.35
C LEU A 62 28.67 -13.93 -36.70
N SER A 63 29.88 -14.45 -36.53
CA SER A 63 31.01 -13.62 -36.11
C SER A 63 31.29 -12.56 -37.18
N LEU A 64 31.92 -11.45 -36.78
CA LEU A 64 32.23 -10.34 -37.70
C LEU A 64 33.05 -10.83 -38.91
N ASP A 65 33.93 -11.80 -38.73
CA ASP A 65 34.77 -12.32 -39.80
C ASP A 65 34.00 -13.27 -40.73
N GLU A 66 33.10 -14.10 -40.20
CA GLU A 66 32.18 -14.90 -41.02
C GLU A 66 31.20 -14.01 -41.80
N ALA A 67 30.69 -12.94 -41.19
CA ALA A 67 29.83 -11.96 -41.84
C ALA A 67 30.57 -11.20 -42.96
N LYS A 68 31.84 -10.86 -42.77
CA LYS A 68 32.69 -10.25 -43.82
C LYS A 68 32.92 -11.21 -44.99
N GLU A 69 33.20 -12.48 -44.72
CA GLU A 69 33.39 -13.47 -45.77
C GLU A 69 32.08 -13.72 -46.55
N LEU A 70 30.95 -13.80 -45.85
CA LEU A 70 29.62 -13.88 -46.47
C LEU A 70 29.32 -12.64 -47.34
N ALA A 71 29.64 -11.43 -46.86
CA ALA A 71 29.49 -10.20 -47.64
C ALA A 71 30.34 -10.21 -48.92
N LYS A 72 31.61 -10.66 -48.83
CA LYS A 72 32.49 -10.78 -50.01
C LYS A 72 31.92 -11.78 -51.02
N GLN A 73 31.43 -12.93 -50.56
CA GLN A 73 30.81 -13.94 -51.43
C GLN A 73 29.55 -13.40 -52.12
N LEU A 74 28.70 -12.67 -51.41
CA LEU A 74 27.50 -12.06 -51.98
C LEU A 74 27.80 -10.91 -52.95
N LEU A 75 28.84 -10.10 -52.69
CA LEU A 75 29.27 -9.04 -53.60
C LEU A 75 29.84 -9.56 -54.93
N VAL A 76 30.38 -10.77 -54.94
CA VAL A 76 30.82 -11.45 -56.18
C VAL A 76 29.63 -12.12 -56.90
N SER A 77 28.51 -12.31 -56.21
CA SER A 77 27.31 -12.90 -56.80
C SER A 77 26.61 -11.92 -57.75
N LYS A 78 25.87 -12.46 -58.73
CA LYS A 78 25.12 -11.67 -59.71
C LYS A 78 23.77 -11.14 -59.17
N LYS A 79 23.58 -11.16 -57.85
CA LYS A 79 22.34 -10.74 -57.17
C LYS A 79 22.23 -9.22 -57.17
N SER A 80 21.00 -8.72 -57.10
CA SER A 80 20.79 -7.28 -56.93
C SER A 80 21.31 -6.82 -55.57
N SER A 81 21.74 -5.56 -55.46
CA SER A 81 22.19 -4.97 -54.18
C SER A 81 21.18 -5.16 -53.04
N HIS A 82 19.91 -5.25 -53.42
CA HIS A 82 18.78 -5.45 -52.56
C HIS A 82 18.71 -6.82 -51.91
N GLU A 83 18.83 -7.85 -52.74
CA GLU A 83 18.86 -9.25 -52.31
C GLU A 83 20.10 -9.51 -51.47
N ILE A 84 21.24 -8.91 -51.84
CA ILE A 84 22.49 -8.99 -51.06
C ILE A 84 22.29 -8.41 -49.67
N LEU A 85 21.65 -7.24 -49.55
CA LEU A 85 21.41 -6.59 -48.27
C LEU A 85 20.40 -7.36 -47.41
N ALA A 86 19.32 -7.86 -48.00
CA ALA A 86 18.30 -8.65 -47.30
C ALA A 86 18.90 -9.96 -46.75
N GLU A 87 19.70 -10.66 -47.55
CA GLU A 87 20.33 -11.92 -47.19
C GLU A 87 21.44 -11.72 -46.14
N LEU A 88 22.23 -10.64 -46.24
CA LEU A 88 23.23 -10.28 -45.24
C LEU A 88 22.56 -9.93 -43.88
N LEU A 89 21.51 -9.11 -43.90
CA LEU A 89 20.80 -8.72 -42.68
C LEU A 89 20.02 -9.89 -42.07
N GLY A 90 19.40 -10.72 -42.91
CA GLY A 90 18.69 -11.91 -42.45
C GLY A 90 19.62 -12.93 -41.80
N THR A 91 20.80 -13.13 -42.36
CA THR A 91 21.82 -14.04 -41.80
C THR A 91 22.47 -13.47 -40.54
N ILE A 92 22.85 -12.19 -40.50
CA ILE A 92 23.47 -11.56 -39.31
C ILE A 92 22.48 -11.51 -38.14
N CYS A 93 21.22 -11.21 -38.39
CA CYS A 93 20.20 -11.08 -37.34
C CYS A 93 19.42 -12.38 -37.08
N ASN A 94 19.74 -13.48 -37.76
CA ASN A 94 18.95 -14.73 -37.75
C ASN A 94 17.44 -14.50 -38.00
N LEU A 95 17.12 -13.58 -38.92
CA LEU A 95 15.76 -13.25 -39.32
C LEU A 95 15.52 -13.74 -40.75
N ALA A 96 14.41 -14.43 -41.00
CA ALA A 96 13.97 -14.73 -42.35
C ALA A 96 13.36 -13.46 -42.98
N LEU A 97 14.20 -12.60 -43.57
CA LEU A 97 13.75 -11.46 -44.36
C LEU A 97 13.52 -11.88 -45.82
N GLU A 98 12.32 -11.67 -46.34
CA GLU A 98 12.08 -11.76 -47.78
C GLU A 98 12.53 -10.47 -48.48
N PRO A 99 13.14 -10.56 -49.69
CA PRO A 99 13.67 -9.39 -50.41
C PRO A 99 12.61 -8.36 -50.82
N LEU A 100 11.32 -8.67 -50.73
CA LEU A 100 10.21 -7.74 -51.00
C LEU A 100 9.99 -6.69 -49.90
N ASP A 101 10.47 -6.90 -48.66
CA ASP A 101 10.19 -6.00 -47.53
C ASP A 101 10.98 -4.68 -47.54
N LEU A 102 11.89 -4.54 -48.50
CA LEU A 102 12.75 -3.38 -48.64
C LEU A 102 12.29 -2.53 -49.86
N GLU A 103 11.01 -2.19 -50.03
CA GLU A 103 10.67 -1.26 -51.13
C GLU A 103 11.41 0.09 -50.99
N ASP A 104 11.79 0.67 -52.14
CA ASP A 104 12.48 1.95 -52.31
C ASP A 104 11.79 3.07 -51.51
N ARG A 105 12.22 3.26 -50.27
CA ARG A 105 11.85 4.45 -49.50
C ARG A 105 12.79 5.56 -49.93
N GLU A 106 12.30 6.41 -50.82
CA GLU A 106 12.94 7.64 -51.29
C GLU A 106 13.79 8.30 -50.19
N ILE A 107 15.03 8.60 -50.56
CA ILE A 107 16.05 9.26 -49.73
C ILE A 107 15.55 10.67 -49.40
N SER A 108 14.72 10.80 -48.38
CA SER A 108 14.40 12.11 -47.79
C SER A 108 13.91 11.92 -46.36
N ASN A 109 14.74 12.38 -45.41
CA ASN A 109 14.50 12.49 -43.97
C ASN A 109 14.88 11.27 -43.10
N PHE A 110 16.16 10.87 -43.13
CA PHE A 110 16.75 9.96 -42.15
C PHE A 110 17.24 10.70 -40.88
N ILE A 111 16.32 11.25 -40.08
CA ILE A 111 16.38 11.19 -38.59
C ILE A 111 14.94 11.18 -38.08
N LYS A 112 14.28 10.03 -38.22
CA LYS A 112 13.25 9.60 -37.27
C LYS A 112 13.27 8.09 -37.33
N ALA A 113 13.85 7.48 -36.30
CA ALA A 113 13.85 6.06 -36.09
C ALA A 113 12.39 5.57 -36.09
N SER A 114 11.92 5.10 -37.24
CA SER A 114 10.69 4.31 -37.33
C SER A 114 11.07 2.92 -36.88
N ILE A 115 11.03 2.72 -35.56
CA ILE A 115 11.06 1.39 -34.94
C ILE A 115 9.75 0.72 -35.34
N ASN A 116 9.71 0.15 -36.54
CA ASN A 116 8.66 -0.78 -36.91
C ASN A 116 8.98 -2.12 -36.25
N LYS A 117 8.05 -2.55 -35.39
CA LYS A 117 7.97 -3.80 -34.63
C LYS A 117 8.81 -4.97 -35.18
N PRO A 118 9.70 -5.59 -34.36
CA PRO A 118 10.08 -6.97 -34.61
C PRO A 118 8.86 -7.86 -34.32
N VAL A 119 8.33 -8.46 -35.38
CA VAL A 119 7.38 -9.57 -35.31
C VAL A 119 8.18 -10.79 -34.90
N ASN A 120 8.27 -11.00 -33.59
CA ASN A 120 8.33 -12.29 -32.86
C ASN A 120 8.81 -12.07 -31.42
N CYS A 121 8.20 -11.12 -30.74
CA CYS A 121 7.99 -11.27 -29.30
C CYS A 121 6.48 -11.39 -29.14
N SER A 122 5.99 -12.61 -28.94
CA SER A 122 4.67 -12.83 -28.34
C SER A 122 4.72 -12.35 -26.90
N LEU A 123 4.94 -11.05 -26.67
CA LEU A 123 4.47 -10.40 -25.47
C LEU A 123 2.95 -10.52 -25.59
N THR A 124 2.40 -11.54 -24.95
CA THR A 124 0.99 -11.55 -24.58
C THR A 124 0.73 -10.30 -23.77
N ILE A 125 0.27 -9.25 -24.45
CA ILE A 125 -0.26 -8.03 -23.86
C ILE A 125 -1.61 -8.42 -23.23
N ASN A 126 -1.55 -9.14 -22.11
CA ASN A 126 -2.64 -9.28 -21.15
C ASN A 126 -2.41 -8.37 -19.92
N TYR A 127 -1.29 -7.64 -19.88
CA TYR A 127 -0.88 -6.81 -18.74
C TYR A 127 -1.62 -5.48 -18.62
N GLN A 128 -2.26 -4.99 -19.68
CA GLN A 128 -2.89 -3.67 -19.65
C GLN A 128 -4.20 -3.68 -18.83
N GLY A 129 -4.96 -4.79 -18.86
CA GLY A 129 -6.10 -4.97 -17.94
C GLY A 129 -5.64 -5.10 -16.49
N SER A 130 -4.66 -5.97 -16.25
CA SER A 130 -4.06 -6.23 -14.93
C SER A 130 -3.49 -4.97 -14.25
N LEU A 131 -2.73 -4.14 -14.98
CA LEU A 131 -2.14 -2.91 -14.43
C LEU A 131 -3.23 -1.89 -14.04
N THR A 132 -4.28 -1.77 -14.85
CA THR A 132 -5.37 -0.83 -14.62
C THR A 132 -6.23 -1.26 -13.42
N ASP A 133 -6.50 -2.56 -13.31
CA ASP A 133 -7.19 -3.16 -12.17
C ASP A 133 -6.37 -3.00 -10.89
N MET A 134 -5.04 -3.16 -10.96
CA MET A 134 -4.15 -2.98 -9.82
C MET A 134 -4.10 -1.52 -9.34
N ILE A 135 -4.08 -0.55 -10.25
CA ILE A 135 -4.16 0.88 -9.91
C ILE A 135 -5.53 1.21 -9.28
N ALA A 136 -6.62 0.63 -9.78
CA ALA A 136 -7.95 0.81 -9.22
C ALA A 136 -8.07 0.22 -7.80
N VAL A 137 -7.50 -0.96 -7.56
CA VAL A 137 -7.41 -1.57 -6.23
C VAL A 137 -6.58 -0.71 -5.27
N ARG A 138 -5.44 -0.16 -5.73
CA ARG A 138 -4.61 0.77 -4.93
C ARG A 138 -5.37 2.03 -4.52
N LYS A 139 -6.15 2.61 -5.43
CA LYS A 139 -6.96 3.79 -5.16
C LYS A 139 -8.06 3.49 -4.12
N LYS A 140 -8.78 2.37 -4.30
CA LYS A 140 -9.76 1.90 -3.32
C LYS A 140 -9.14 1.63 -1.94
N ALA A 141 -7.96 1.00 -1.91
CA ALA A 141 -7.24 0.74 -0.67
C ALA A 141 -6.85 2.02 0.08
N ALA A 142 -6.36 3.04 -0.65
CA ALA A 142 -6.04 4.35 -0.09
C ALA A 142 -7.29 5.06 0.47
N GLU A 143 -8.42 5.00 -0.25
CA GLU A 143 -9.70 5.55 0.20
C GLU A 143 -10.22 4.84 1.45
N THR A 144 -10.13 3.50 1.53
CA THR A 144 -10.49 2.76 2.74
C THR A 144 -9.61 3.12 3.93
N ARG A 145 -8.31 3.34 3.72
CA ARG A 145 -7.40 3.81 4.78
C ARG A 145 -7.76 5.20 5.27
N ALA A 146 -8.11 6.12 4.36
CA ALA A 146 -8.53 7.47 4.73
C ALA A 146 -9.85 7.45 5.53
N LYS A 147 -10.84 6.66 5.10
CA LYS A 147 -12.10 6.47 5.84
C LYS A 147 -11.87 5.84 7.22
N SER A 148 -11.02 4.82 7.30
CA SER A 148 -10.66 4.18 8.56
C SER A 148 -9.98 5.16 9.53
N LYS A 149 -9.09 6.02 9.03
CA LYS A 149 -8.47 7.09 9.84
C LYS A 149 -9.52 8.08 10.38
N MET A 150 -10.46 8.50 9.55
CA MET A 150 -11.55 9.41 9.98
C MET A 150 -12.42 8.76 11.07
N LEU A 151 -12.82 7.50 10.89
CA LEU A 151 -13.61 6.77 11.89
C LEU A 151 -12.88 6.65 13.23
N ARG A 152 -11.56 6.44 13.20
CA ARG A 152 -10.73 6.41 14.42
C ARG A 152 -10.72 7.76 15.14
N GLU A 153 -10.60 8.87 14.40
CA GLU A 153 -10.69 10.21 14.99
C GLU A 153 -12.07 10.49 15.60
N GLN A 154 -13.15 10.03 14.95
CA GLN A 154 -14.50 10.14 15.49
C GLN A 154 -14.67 9.30 16.76
N SER A 155 -14.19 8.05 16.77
CA SER A 155 -14.22 7.19 17.95
C SER A 155 -13.51 7.84 19.14
N ARG A 156 -12.33 8.43 18.92
CA ARG A 156 -11.58 9.16 19.96
C ARG A 156 -12.37 10.34 20.54
N LYS A 157 -13.06 11.11 19.69
CA LYS A 157 -13.92 12.21 20.16
C LYS A 157 -15.06 11.71 21.04
N ILE A 158 -15.71 10.61 20.63
CA ILE A 158 -16.80 10.00 21.40
C ILE A 158 -16.29 9.47 22.74
N GLN A 159 -15.15 8.78 22.75
CA GLN A 159 -14.53 8.28 23.99
C GLN A 159 -14.17 9.42 24.95
N ALA A 160 -13.58 10.51 24.45
CA ALA A 160 -13.27 11.68 25.26
C ALA A 160 -14.52 12.32 25.87
N GLN A 161 -15.59 12.47 25.08
CA GLN A 161 -16.89 12.97 25.56
C GLN A 161 -17.51 12.04 26.61
N SER A 162 -17.44 10.73 26.39
CA SER A 162 -17.93 9.73 27.35
C SER A 162 -17.21 9.82 28.70
N ARG A 163 -15.88 10.02 28.69
CA ARG A 163 -15.09 10.24 29.91
C ARG A 163 -15.52 11.51 30.63
N GLN A 164 -15.72 12.60 29.90
CA GLN A 164 -16.17 13.86 30.49
C GLN A 164 -17.55 13.73 31.15
N LEU A 165 -18.50 13.08 30.47
CA LEU A 165 -19.83 12.79 31.00
C LEU A 165 -19.76 11.92 32.26
N LYS A 166 -18.93 10.87 32.25
CA LYS A 166 -18.74 9.99 33.41
C LYS A 166 -18.18 10.77 34.61
N ALA A 167 -17.20 11.65 34.39
CA ALA A 167 -16.65 12.50 35.44
C ALA A 167 -17.70 13.45 36.03
N GLN A 168 -18.49 14.12 35.17
CA GLN A 168 -19.59 14.98 35.60
C GLN A 168 -20.63 14.21 36.41
N PHE A 169 -20.98 12.99 35.99
CA PHE A 169 -21.94 12.16 36.71
C PHE A 169 -21.44 11.77 38.10
N ILE A 170 -20.17 11.39 38.22
CA ILE A 170 -19.53 11.11 39.50
C ILE A 170 -19.58 12.34 40.42
N GLU A 171 -19.23 13.52 39.91
CA GLU A 171 -19.27 14.77 40.67
C GLU A 171 -20.68 15.09 41.18
N GLN A 172 -21.70 14.94 40.33
CA GLN A 172 -23.10 15.14 40.72
C GLN A 172 -23.57 14.09 41.73
N GLY A 173 -23.12 12.84 41.61
CA GLY A 173 -23.36 11.80 42.60
C GLY A 173 -22.81 12.18 43.98
N ILE A 174 -21.59 12.71 44.03
CA ILE A 174 -20.98 13.19 45.29
C ILE A 174 -21.77 14.36 45.88
N LYS A 175 -22.18 15.33 45.06
CA LYS A 175 -23.04 16.46 45.49
C LYS A 175 -24.40 16.00 46.01
N PHE A 176 -24.98 14.98 45.38
CA PHE A 176 -26.26 14.40 45.81
C PHE A 176 -26.13 13.72 47.18
N VAL A 177 -25.14 12.84 47.35
CA VAL A 177 -24.91 12.11 48.60
C VAL A 177 -24.63 13.08 49.76
N SER A 178 -23.78 14.09 49.54
CA SER A 178 -23.48 15.11 50.54
C SER A 178 -24.71 15.95 50.92
N SER A 179 -25.56 16.29 49.94
CA SER A 179 -26.84 16.98 50.19
C SER A 179 -27.82 16.12 50.98
N GLN A 180 -27.94 14.84 50.65
CA GLN A 180 -28.77 13.88 51.36
C GLN A 180 -28.31 13.67 52.81
N ALA A 181 -27.00 13.55 53.04
CA ALA A 181 -26.41 13.47 54.37
C ALA A 181 -26.70 14.75 55.19
N SER A 182 -26.57 15.92 54.58
CA SER A 182 -26.90 17.20 55.21
C SER A 182 -28.38 17.30 55.59
N PHE A 183 -29.28 16.87 54.70
CA PHE A 183 -30.72 16.88 54.93
C PHE A 183 -31.12 15.93 56.07
N THR A 184 -30.60 14.70 56.07
CA THR A 184 -30.87 13.72 57.14
C THR A 184 -30.33 14.17 58.49
N ALA A 185 -29.15 14.80 58.53
CA ALA A 185 -28.60 15.40 59.75
C ALA A 185 -29.51 16.52 60.29
N ARG A 186 -29.99 17.42 59.42
CA ARG A 186 -30.93 18.48 59.81
C ARG A 186 -32.23 17.90 60.36
N GLN A 187 -32.84 16.93 59.70
CA GLN A 187 -34.05 16.27 60.20
C GLN A 187 -33.84 15.66 61.59
N ARG A 188 -32.71 14.99 61.82
CA ARG A 188 -32.37 14.41 63.12
C ARG A 188 -32.25 15.48 64.21
N ASN A 189 -31.61 16.60 63.89
CA ASN A 189 -31.47 17.75 64.80
C ASN A 189 -32.81 18.41 65.12
N PHE A 190 -33.69 18.59 64.12
CA PHE A 190 -35.06 19.09 64.33
C PHE A 190 -35.88 18.18 65.25
N ARG A 191 -35.82 16.85 65.04
CA ARG A 191 -36.51 15.87 65.90
C ARG A 191 -35.97 15.92 67.34
N ARG A 192 -34.65 16.00 67.53
CA ARG A 192 -34.03 16.14 68.86
C ARG A 192 -34.48 17.42 69.58
N ARG A 193 -34.44 18.57 68.90
CA ARG A 193 -34.90 19.85 69.47
C ARG A 193 -36.38 19.85 69.85
N ARG A 194 -37.25 19.20 69.06
CA ARG A 194 -38.67 19.02 69.41
C ARG A 194 -38.86 18.15 70.66
N LYS A 195 -38.09 17.06 70.81
CA LYS A 195 -38.14 16.22 72.02
C LYS A 195 -37.69 16.99 73.27
N LEU A 196 -36.59 17.74 73.17
CA LEU A 196 -36.09 18.57 74.28
C LEU A 196 -37.15 19.57 74.75
N LYS A 197 -37.81 20.29 73.82
CA LYS A 197 -38.88 21.25 74.14
C LYS A 197 -40.13 20.62 74.76
N LYS A 198 -40.41 19.33 74.53
CA LYS A 198 -41.52 18.63 75.20
C LYS A 198 -41.20 18.31 76.67
N ASN A 199 -39.96 17.96 76.96
CA ASN A 199 -39.52 17.65 78.33
C ASN A 199 -39.53 18.91 79.21
N TYR A 200 -39.12 20.06 78.68
CA TYR A 200 -39.16 21.36 79.39
C TYR A 200 -40.57 21.97 79.58
N ARG A 201 -41.64 21.32 79.09
CA ARG A 201 -43.04 21.77 79.29
C ARG A 201 -43.84 20.83 80.20
N ALA A 202 -43.20 19.78 80.73
CA ALA A 202 -43.84 18.78 81.58
C ALA A 202 -43.43 18.88 83.06
N ASP A 203 -42.59 19.86 83.40
CA ASP A 203 -42.38 20.39 84.76
C ASP A 203 -43.21 21.68 84.92
#